data_AF-A0A922XMC6-F1
#
_entry.id   AF-A0A922XMC6-F1
#
_cell.length_a   1.000
_cell.length_b   1.000
_cell.length_c   1.000
_cell.angle_alpha   90.00
_cell.angle_beta   90.00
_cell.angle_gamma   90.00
#
_symmetry.space_group_name_H-M   'P 1'
#
loop_
_entity.id
_entity.type
_entity.pdbx_description
1 polymer ?
#
loop_
_entity_poly.entity_id
_entity_poly.type
_entity_poly.pdbx_seq_one_letter_code
_entity_poly.pdbx_strand_id
1 'polypeptide(L)'
;MIGGIAFGGLVLIAGPHRVGAMVQEVRGAVVSRIDRGISDPVALRTQLRSLESQYPQRISAARSDLGEVRSQLAQLQRELSVAQRVMSLAEADTASLRQLAHKADQAHAVAVADGAAARVEVVWNGRELSLEQVYAKATEAQNTRAAYAQRVQDVQRDVGHLQRQHDRLAALLTRLETERSNFQAQMWALDRQVDSIARNERMLAVLRERQHSIDEQSRYKASNLDAIQGKLADIRARQEGELATLAAGAERSDYETRAKFELDREHADRDAAQTPAPAPGLVRPVIRVEQNSPSKPEPKAPPGVVHNDDRQHPTPPVALHHR
;
A
#
# COMPACT_ATOMS: atom_id res chain seq x y z
N MET A 1 -28.69 -25.48 -8.69
CA MET A 1 -28.03 -26.61 -9.38
C MET A 1 -26.54 -26.30 -9.54
N ILE A 2 -25.72 -27.29 -9.83
CA ILE A 2 -24.25 -27.15 -9.97
C ILE A 2 -23.88 -26.98 -11.46
N GLY A 3 -22.92 -26.09 -11.72
CA GLY A 3 -22.27 -25.93 -13.01
C GLY A 3 -21.32 -24.73 -12.97
N GLY A 4 -20.03 -24.83 -13.29
CA GLY A 4 -19.32 -26.01 -13.79
C GLY A 4 -18.17 -25.63 -14.72
N ILE A 5 -17.35 -24.64 -14.36
CA ILE A 5 -16.25 -24.16 -15.19
C ILE A 5 -14.94 -24.79 -14.69
N ALA A 6 -14.49 -25.83 -15.39
CA ALA A 6 -13.21 -26.47 -15.13
C ALA A 6 -12.07 -25.57 -15.62
N PHE A 7 -11.25 -25.05 -14.71
CA PHE A 7 -10.01 -24.34 -15.06
C PHE A 7 -8.86 -25.34 -15.28
N GLY A 8 -9.02 -26.17 -16.32
CA GLY A 8 -8.03 -27.15 -16.76
C GLY A 8 -7.69 -26.95 -18.23
N GLY A 9 -6.40 -26.84 -18.55
CA GLY A 9 -5.92 -26.68 -19.92
C GLY A 9 -4.65 -25.84 -20.03
N LEU A 10 -3.49 -26.52 -20.07
CA LEU A 10 -2.29 -25.94 -20.68
C LEU A 10 -2.57 -25.70 -22.16
N VAL A 11 -2.46 -24.46 -22.63
CA VAL A 11 -2.35 -24.15 -24.06
C VAL A 11 -1.11 -23.29 -24.27
N LEU A 12 0.02 -24.00 -24.37
CA LEU A 12 1.16 -23.52 -25.14
C LEU A 12 0.72 -23.29 -26.60
N ILE A 13 1.37 -22.35 -27.30
CA ILE A 13 1.17 -22.07 -28.73
C ILE A 13 -0.21 -21.47 -29.08
N ALA A 14 -0.35 -20.15 -28.95
CA ALA A 14 -1.36 -19.37 -29.66
C ALA A 14 -0.84 -17.96 -30.01
N GLY A 15 -1.17 -17.46 -31.20
CA GLY A 15 -0.60 -16.23 -31.78
C GLY A 15 -1.06 -14.90 -31.15
N PRO A 16 -0.50 -13.76 -31.61
CA PRO A 16 -0.53 -12.47 -30.89
C PRO A 16 -1.91 -11.79 -30.73
N HIS A 17 -2.98 -12.33 -31.33
CA HIS A 17 -4.30 -11.68 -31.35
C HIS A 17 -5.17 -11.93 -30.11
N ARG A 18 -4.83 -12.87 -29.21
CA ARG A 18 -5.70 -13.22 -28.05
C ARG A 18 -5.41 -12.47 -26.75
N VAL A 19 -4.29 -11.75 -26.64
CA VAL A 19 -3.93 -10.99 -25.42
C VAL A 19 -4.94 -9.88 -25.10
N GLY A 20 -5.58 -9.28 -26.11
CA GLY A 20 -6.56 -8.21 -25.93
C GLY A 20 -7.88 -8.64 -25.29
N ALA A 21 -8.30 -9.90 -25.45
CA ALA A 21 -9.61 -10.38 -25.00
C ALA A 21 -9.72 -10.46 -23.47
N MET A 22 -8.69 -10.98 -22.79
CA MET A 22 -8.68 -11.18 -21.34
C MET A 22 -8.68 -9.88 -20.52
N VAL A 23 -8.47 -8.71 -21.12
CA VAL A 23 -8.40 -7.43 -20.40
C VAL A 23 -9.79 -6.84 -20.10
N GLN A 24 -10.80 -7.09 -20.94
CA GLN A 24 -12.14 -6.51 -20.73
C GLN A 24 -13.02 -7.35 -19.79
N GLU A 25 -12.91 -8.68 -19.83
CA GLU A 25 -13.75 -9.59 -19.05
C GLU A 25 -13.56 -9.43 -17.52
N VAL A 26 -12.36 -8.98 -17.10
CA VAL A 26 -12.05 -8.64 -15.70
C VAL A 26 -12.96 -7.52 -15.16
N ARG A 27 -13.35 -6.51 -15.96
CA ARG A 27 -14.15 -5.38 -15.45
C ARG A 27 -15.57 -5.80 -15.05
N GLY A 28 -16.25 -6.62 -15.86
CA GLY A 28 -17.62 -7.08 -15.57
C GLY A 28 -17.68 -8.05 -14.38
N ALA A 29 -16.69 -8.94 -14.27
CA ALA A 29 -16.59 -9.91 -13.18
C ALA A 29 -16.26 -9.28 -11.82
N VAL A 30 -15.58 -8.13 -11.81
CA VAL A 30 -15.26 -7.38 -10.58
C VAL A 30 -16.50 -6.63 -10.05
N VAL A 31 -17.19 -5.84 -10.88
CA VAL A 31 -18.35 -5.05 -10.44
C VAL A 31 -19.45 -5.94 -9.84
N SER A 32 -19.83 -7.01 -10.54
CA SER A 32 -20.88 -7.95 -10.10
C SER A 32 -20.54 -8.83 -8.88
N ARG A 33 -19.31 -8.74 -8.37
CA ARG A 33 -18.86 -9.36 -7.11
C ARG A 33 -18.71 -8.36 -5.97
N ILE A 34 -18.34 -7.09 -6.25
CA ILE A 34 -18.25 -6.04 -5.23
C ILE A 34 -19.59 -5.89 -4.49
N ASP A 35 -20.71 -5.82 -5.21
CA ASP A 35 -22.05 -5.66 -4.62
C ASP A 35 -22.45 -6.75 -3.60
N ARG A 36 -21.82 -7.95 -3.67
CA ARG A 36 -22.03 -9.04 -2.71
C ARG A 36 -20.99 -9.11 -1.59
N GLY A 37 -19.89 -8.35 -1.69
CA GLY A 37 -18.83 -8.29 -0.69
C GLY A 37 -18.98 -7.14 0.31
N ILE A 38 -19.80 -6.13 0.01
CA ILE A 38 -20.00 -4.93 0.86
C ILE A 38 -20.49 -5.28 2.29
N SER A 39 -21.19 -6.40 2.46
CA SER A 39 -21.74 -6.84 3.76
C SER A 39 -20.80 -7.71 4.61
N ASP A 40 -19.65 -8.17 4.09
CA ASP A 40 -18.67 -8.95 4.86
C ASP A 40 -17.21 -8.66 4.42
N PRO A 41 -16.44 -7.89 5.23
CA PRO A 41 -15.04 -7.59 4.93
C PRO A 41 -14.12 -8.82 5.02
N VAL A 42 -14.50 -9.88 5.74
CA VAL A 42 -13.71 -11.11 5.90
C VAL A 42 -13.80 -11.97 4.64
N ALA A 43 -14.99 -12.10 4.06
CA ALA A 43 -15.18 -12.71 2.74
C ALA A 43 -14.39 -11.97 1.65
N LEU A 44 -14.42 -10.62 1.64
CA LEU A 44 -13.65 -9.81 0.70
C LEU A 44 -12.13 -10.08 0.83
N ARG A 45 -11.59 -10.04 2.04
CA ARG A 45 -10.17 -10.32 2.35
C ARG A 45 -9.73 -11.70 1.86
N THR A 46 -10.60 -12.71 2.02
CA THR A 46 -10.34 -14.09 1.60
C THR A 46 -10.28 -14.20 0.07
N GLN A 47 -11.21 -13.55 -0.65
CA GLN A 47 -11.20 -13.52 -2.12
C GLN A 47 -9.96 -12.79 -2.66
N LEU A 48 -9.58 -11.66 -2.05
CA LEU A 48 -8.39 -10.90 -2.48
C LEU A 48 -7.08 -11.68 -2.27
N ARG A 49 -6.93 -12.43 -1.17
CA ARG A 49 -5.80 -13.36 -0.99
C ARG A 49 -5.77 -14.47 -2.06
N SER A 50 -6.93 -14.96 -2.49
CA SER A 50 -7.02 -15.95 -3.58
C SER A 50 -6.64 -15.36 -4.95
N LEU A 51 -6.72 -14.04 -5.14
CA LEU A 51 -6.17 -13.35 -6.31
C LEU A 51 -4.66 -13.09 -6.16
N GLU A 52 -4.19 -12.72 -4.96
CA GLU A 52 -2.76 -12.52 -4.68
C GLU A 52 -1.94 -13.78 -4.99
N SER A 53 -2.43 -14.95 -4.58
CA SER A 53 -1.74 -16.24 -4.75
C SER A 53 -1.40 -16.61 -6.21
N GLN A 54 -2.08 -15.99 -7.19
CA GLN A 54 -1.85 -16.23 -8.61
C GLN A 54 -0.66 -15.41 -9.16
N TYR A 55 -0.31 -14.27 -8.55
CA TYR A 55 0.79 -13.43 -9.01
C TYR A 55 2.15 -14.13 -8.94
N PRO A 56 2.57 -14.79 -7.84
CA PRO A 56 3.82 -15.53 -7.78
C PRO A 56 3.98 -16.55 -8.93
N GLN A 57 2.91 -17.27 -9.26
CA GLN A 57 2.92 -18.32 -10.30
C GLN A 57 2.98 -17.73 -11.72
N ARG A 58 2.27 -16.61 -11.97
CA ARG A 58 2.36 -15.87 -13.24
C ARG A 58 3.72 -15.20 -13.43
N ILE A 59 4.31 -14.69 -12.35
CA ILE A 59 5.67 -14.11 -12.34
C ILE A 59 6.73 -15.20 -12.56
N SER A 60 6.60 -16.39 -11.95
CA SER A 60 7.55 -17.48 -12.20
C SER A 60 7.47 -18.01 -13.63
N ALA A 61 6.27 -18.13 -14.21
CA ALA A 61 6.10 -18.48 -15.61
C ALA A 61 6.77 -17.46 -16.54
N ALA A 62 6.42 -16.17 -16.42
CA ALA A 62 7.01 -15.11 -17.24
C ALA A 62 8.56 -15.01 -17.10
N ARG A 63 9.12 -15.31 -15.92
CA ARG A 63 10.57 -15.42 -15.72
C ARG A 63 11.18 -16.66 -16.38
N SER A 64 10.47 -17.79 -16.41
CA SER A 64 10.87 -19.02 -17.08
C SER A 64 10.90 -18.82 -18.60
N ASP A 65 9.80 -18.34 -19.18
CA ASP A 65 9.66 -18.07 -20.62
C ASP A 65 10.77 -17.11 -21.12
N LEU A 66 11.03 -16.06 -20.33
CA LEU A 66 12.06 -15.06 -20.61
C LEU A 66 13.49 -15.66 -20.50
N GLY A 67 13.69 -16.61 -19.59
CA GLY A 67 14.93 -17.41 -19.51
C GLY A 67 15.12 -18.32 -20.72
N GLU A 68 14.06 -18.98 -21.19
CA GLU A 68 14.09 -19.82 -22.39
C GLU A 68 14.42 -19.00 -23.65
N VAL A 69 13.71 -17.88 -23.87
CA VAL A 69 13.96 -16.98 -25.01
C VAL A 69 15.40 -16.43 -24.98
N ARG A 70 15.98 -16.16 -23.80
CA ARG A 70 17.40 -15.80 -23.67
C ARG A 70 18.35 -16.93 -24.05
N SER A 71 18.02 -18.18 -23.71
CA SER A 71 18.79 -19.37 -24.12
C SER A 71 18.75 -19.55 -25.64
N GLN A 72 17.56 -19.45 -26.25
CA GLN A 72 17.35 -19.52 -27.69
C GLN A 72 18.11 -18.40 -28.44
N LEU A 73 18.03 -17.15 -27.95
CA LEU A 73 18.81 -16.02 -28.48
C LEU A 73 20.32 -16.28 -28.44
N ALA A 74 20.83 -16.78 -27.30
CA ALA A 74 22.25 -17.12 -27.16
C ALA A 74 22.68 -18.28 -28.08
N GLN A 75 21.78 -19.21 -28.41
CA GLN A 75 22.04 -20.24 -29.43
C GLN A 75 22.11 -19.62 -30.82
N LEU A 76 21.08 -18.85 -31.24
CA LEU A 76 21.07 -18.24 -32.58
C LEU A 76 22.26 -17.29 -32.80
N GLN A 77 22.73 -16.59 -31.76
CA GLN A 77 23.95 -15.78 -31.83
C GLN A 77 25.22 -16.61 -32.07
N ARG A 78 25.31 -17.84 -31.51
CA ARG A 78 26.39 -18.78 -31.82
C ARG A 78 26.28 -19.35 -33.24
N GLU A 79 25.07 -19.67 -33.68
CA GLU A 79 24.85 -20.13 -35.07
C GLU A 79 25.17 -19.04 -36.10
N LEU A 80 24.85 -17.78 -35.80
CA LEU A 80 25.19 -16.62 -36.63
C LEU A 80 26.71 -16.45 -36.76
N SER A 81 27.46 -16.50 -35.66
CA SER A 81 28.92 -16.34 -35.71
C SER A 81 29.64 -17.52 -36.37
N VAL A 82 29.13 -18.75 -36.18
CA VAL A 82 29.60 -19.92 -36.94
C VAL A 82 29.31 -19.77 -38.43
N ALA A 83 28.12 -19.32 -38.82
CA ALA A 83 27.75 -19.11 -40.22
C ALA A 83 28.62 -18.04 -40.90
N GLN A 84 28.82 -16.90 -40.23
CA GLN A 84 29.75 -15.84 -40.67
C GLN A 84 31.19 -16.36 -40.76
N ARG A 85 31.64 -17.20 -39.82
CA ARG A 85 32.98 -17.81 -39.89
C ARG A 85 33.13 -18.73 -41.10
N VAL A 86 32.14 -19.58 -41.39
CA VAL A 86 32.14 -20.45 -42.57
C VAL A 86 32.18 -19.62 -43.87
N MET A 87 31.41 -18.53 -43.96
CA MET A 87 31.51 -17.60 -45.10
C MET A 87 32.92 -17.03 -45.27
N SER A 88 33.56 -16.56 -44.18
CA SER A 88 34.92 -15.99 -44.25
C SER A 88 35.98 -17.00 -44.71
N LEU A 89 35.81 -18.29 -44.36
CA LEU A 89 36.71 -19.36 -44.80
C LEU A 89 36.46 -19.71 -46.27
N ALA A 90 35.19 -19.90 -46.66
CA ALA A 90 34.82 -20.16 -48.05
C ALA A 90 35.23 -19.02 -49.01
N GLU A 91 35.21 -17.76 -48.56
CA GLU A 91 35.74 -16.62 -49.30
C GLU A 91 37.26 -16.70 -49.49
N ALA A 92 38.02 -17.01 -48.44
CA ALA A 92 39.46 -17.18 -48.51
C ALA A 92 39.87 -18.37 -49.39
N ASP A 93 39.18 -19.50 -49.27
CA ASP A 93 39.41 -20.69 -50.10
C ASP A 93 39.09 -20.40 -51.58
N THR A 94 37.97 -19.73 -51.86
CA THR A 94 37.59 -19.32 -53.23
C THR A 94 38.65 -18.38 -53.84
N ALA A 95 39.19 -17.44 -53.06
CA ALA A 95 40.26 -16.54 -53.51
C ALA A 95 41.58 -17.29 -53.77
N SER A 96 41.97 -18.19 -52.87
CA SER A 96 43.18 -19.02 -52.98
C SER A 96 43.12 -19.93 -54.22
N LEU A 97 42.02 -20.68 -54.39
CA LEU A 97 41.84 -21.60 -55.51
C LEU A 97 41.81 -20.87 -56.86
N ARG A 98 41.19 -19.68 -56.95
CA ARG A 98 41.21 -18.86 -58.18
C ARG A 98 42.61 -18.34 -58.52
N GLN A 99 43.42 -17.94 -57.52
CA GLN A 99 44.82 -17.55 -57.76
C GLN A 99 45.68 -18.73 -58.21
N LEU A 100 45.41 -19.93 -57.72
CA LEU A 100 46.11 -21.15 -58.13
C LEU A 100 45.69 -21.60 -59.54
N ALA A 101 44.40 -21.55 -59.87
CA ALA A 101 43.90 -21.82 -61.22
C ALA A 101 44.58 -20.91 -62.26
N HIS A 102 44.58 -19.59 -62.04
CA HIS A 102 45.22 -18.63 -62.95
C HIS A 102 46.73 -18.91 -63.15
N LYS A 103 47.45 -19.33 -62.10
CA LYS A 103 48.87 -19.72 -62.22
C LYS A 103 49.03 -21.01 -63.03
N ALA A 104 48.13 -21.97 -62.86
CA ALA A 104 48.13 -23.23 -63.60
C ALA A 104 47.76 -23.03 -65.08
N ASP A 105 46.79 -22.16 -65.39
CA ASP A 105 46.44 -21.75 -66.76
C ASP A 105 47.65 -21.11 -67.46
N GLN A 106 48.36 -20.21 -66.78
CA GLN A 106 49.60 -19.59 -67.29
C GLN A 106 50.70 -20.63 -67.54
N ALA A 107 50.94 -21.54 -66.59
CA ALA A 107 51.93 -22.61 -66.74
C ALA A 107 51.58 -23.57 -67.89
N HIS A 108 50.30 -23.89 -68.06
CA HIS A 108 49.82 -24.74 -69.15
C HIS A 108 49.98 -24.05 -70.52
N ALA A 109 49.62 -22.76 -70.63
CA ALA A 109 49.79 -21.99 -71.85
C ALA A 109 51.25 -21.88 -72.30
N VAL A 110 52.20 -21.71 -71.36
CA VAL A 110 53.64 -21.73 -71.66
C VAL A 110 54.08 -23.11 -72.13
N ALA A 111 53.74 -24.19 -71.41
CA ALA A 111 54.14 -25.54 -71.79
C ALA A 111 53.58 -25.96 -73.18
N VAL A 112 52.35 -25.55 -73.52
CA VAL A 112 51.76 -25.77 -74.85
C VAL A 112 52.48 -24.97 -75.93
N ALA A 113 52.90 -23.73 -75.64
CA ALA A 113 53.70 -22.91 -76.57
C ALA A 113 55.10 -23.49 -76.82
N ASP A 114 55.72 -24.08 -75.79
CA ASP A 114 57.00 -24.79 -75.87
C ASP A 114 56.88 -26.19 -76.53
N GLY A 115 55.66 -26.60 -76.93
CA GLY A 115 55.38 -27.92 -77.53
C GLY A 115 55.43 -29.10 -76.55
N ALA A 116 55.47 -28.84 -75.25
CA ALA A 116 55.57 -29.85 -74.21
C ALA A 116 54.18 -30.36 -73.79
N ALA A 117 53.99 -31.69 -73.83
CA ALA A 117 52.80 -32.36 -73.31
C ALA A 117 52.77 -32.43 -71.76
N ALA A 118 52.91 -31.28 -71.11
CA ALA A 118 52.95 -31.18 -69.65
C ALA A 118 51.54 -31.19 -69.04
N ARG A 119 51.30 -32.13 -68.12
CA ARG A 119 50.17 -32.04 -67.20
C ARG A 119 50.52 -31.03 -66.10
N VAL A 120 49.65 -30.06 -65.87
CA VAL A 120 49.77 -29.11 -64.76
C VAL A 120 48.93 -29.61 -63.59
N GLU A 121 49.59 -29.83 -62.45
CA GLU A 121 48.98 -30.24 -61.19
C GLU A 121 49.28 -29.16 -60.12
N VAL A 122 48.34 -28.96 -59.20
CA VAL A 122 48.31 -27.82 -58.27
C VAL A 122 48.30 -28.32 -56.85
N VAL A 123 49.26 -27.88 -56.02
CA VAL A 123 49.27 -28.20 -54.58
C VAL A 123 48.40 -27.20 -53.81
N TRP A 124 47.32 -27.67 -53.20
CA TRP A 124 46.48 -26.90 -52.28
C TRP A 124 46.25 -27.69 -50.98
N ASN A 125 46.47 -27.05 -49.82
CA ASN A 125 46.36 -27.68 -48.49
C ASN A 125 47.08 -29.04 -48.38
N GLY A 126 48.28 -29.16 -48.98
CA GLY A 126 49.10 -30.37 -48.96
C GLY A 126 48.59 -31.51 -49.84
N ARG A 127 47.68 -31.24 -50.79
CA ARG A 127 47.18 -32.22 -51.77
C ARG A 127 47.41 -31.71 -53.18
N GLU A 128 47.84 -32.60 -54.06
CA GLU A 128 47.87 -32.36 -55.50
C GLU A 128 46.45 -32.47 -56.08
N LEU A 129 46.09 -31.51 -56.93
CA LEU A 129 44.80 -31.40 -57.61
C LEU A 129 45.03 -31.13 -59.10
N SER A 130 44.18 -31.69 -59.97
CA SER A 130 44.12 -31.26 -61.36
C SER A 130 43.48 -29.87 -61.50
N LEU A 131 43.75 -29.17 -62.60
CA LEU A 131 43.14 -27.87 -62.91
C LEU A 131 41.60 -27.91 -62.81
N GLU A 132 40.97 -28.96 -63.34
CA GLU A 132 39.53 -29.21 -63.24
C GLU A 132 39.06 -29.34 -61.77
N GLN A 133 39.81 -30.06 -60.94
CA GLN A 133 39.50 -30.22 -59.52
C GLN A 133 39.64 -28.89 -58.74
N VAL A 134 40.59 -28.03 -59.11
CA VAL A 134 40.73 -26.68 -58.54
C VAL A 134 39.50 -25.82 -58.88
N TYR A 135 39.04 -25.84 -60.13
CA TYR A 135 37.82 -25.14 -60.56
C TYR A 135 36.57 -25.70 -59.87
N ALA A 136 36.42 -27.03 -59.79
CA ALA A 136 35.32 -27.68 -59.08
C ALA A 136 35.29 -27.27 -57.59
N LYS A 137 36.45 -27.26 -56.92
CA LYS A 137 36.56 -26.82 -55.51
C LYS A 137 36.29 -25.33 -55.32
N ALA A 138 36.67 -24.48 -56.26
CA ALA A 138 36.34 -23.05 -56.21
C ALA A 138 34.82 -22.81 -56.31
N THR A 139 34.12 -23.58 -57.16
CA THR A 139 32.65 -23.55 -57.25
C THR A 139 31.99 -24.14 -56.01
N GLU A 140 32.51 -25.23 -55.43
CA GLU A 140 32.03 -25.81 -54.17
C GLU A 140 32.13 -24.82 -53.00
N ALA A 141 33.25 -24.12 -52.86
CA ALA A 141 33.44 -23.06 -51.87
C ALA A 141 32.48 -21.87 -52.11
N GLN A 142 32.32 -21.44 -53.36
CA GLN A 142 31.38 -20.36 -53.71
C GLN A 142 29.91 -20.75 -53.42
N ASN A 143 29.51 -21.99 -53.70
CA ASN A 143 28.17 -22.49 -53.39
C ASN A 143 27.94 -22.58 -51.88
N THR A 144 28.95 -23.04 -51.12
CA THR A 144 28.94 -23.07 -49.66
C THR A 144 28.76 -21.65 -49.08
N ARG A 145 29.53 -20.68 -49.57
CA ARG A 145 29.39 -19.26 -49.21
C ARG A 145 27.96 -18.75 -49.44
N ALA A 146 27.38 -19.05 -50.60
CA ALA A 146 26.02 -18.61 -50.95
C ALA A 146 24.94 -19.22 -50.03
N ALA A 147 25.02 -20.52 -49.74
CA ALA A 147 24.11 -21.19 -48.82
C ALA A 147 24.19 -20.63 -47.39
N TYR A 148 25.39 -20.37 -46.88
CA TYR A 148 25.57 -19.76 -45.57
C TYR A 148 25.18 -18.27 -45.53
N ALA A 149 25.32 -17.53 -46.63
CA ALA A 149 24.82 -16.15 -46.73
C ALA A 149 23.29 -16.08 -46.56
N GLN A 150 22.54 -17.03 -47.14
CA GLN A 150 21.10 -17.14 -46.91
C GLN A 150 20.80 -17.45 -45.43
N ARG A 151 21.47 -18.46 -44.85
CA ARG A 151 21.29 -18.82 -43.43
C ARG A 151 21.61 -17.67 -42.48
N VAL A 152 22.57 -16.80 -42.79
CA VAL A 152 22.85 -15.58 -42.02
C VAL A 152 21.64 -14.64 -42.01
N GLN A 153 20.99 -14.42 -43.16
CA GLN A 153 19.78 -13.58 -43.23
C GLN A 153 18.61 -14.20 -42.48
N ASP A 154 18.46 -15.53 -42.54
CA ASP A 154 17.41 -16.26 -41.83
C ASP A 154 17.57 -16.15 -40.31
N VAL A 155 18.76 -16.47 -39.79
CA VAL A 155 19.08 -16.36 -38.37
C VAL A 155 18.98 -14.90 -37.87
N GLN A 156 19.35 -13.91 -38.69
CA GLN A 156 19.16 -12.49 -38.34
C GLN A 156 17.69 -12.10 -38.19
N ARG A 157 16.80 -12.62 -39.06
CA ARG A 157 15.34 -12.41 -38.91
C ARG A 157 14.85 -13.03 -37.61
N ASP A 158 15.22 -14.28 -37.33
CA ASP A 158 14.77 -15.02 -36.15
C ASP A 158 15.28 -14.40 -34.83
N VAL A 159 16.54 -13.96 -34.77
CA VAL A 159 17.07 -13.16 -33.65
C VAL A 159 16.22 -11.90 -33.44
N GLY A 160 15.88 -11.18 -34.50
CA GLY A 160 15.00 -10.02 -34.42
C GLY A 160 13.58 -10.35 -33.95
N HIS A 161 13.05 -11.53 -34.30
CA HIS A 161 11.76 -12.01 -33.79
C HIS A 161 11.82 -12.35 -32.30
N LEU A 162 12.84 -13.09 -31.85
CA LEU A 162 13.03 -13.45 -30.45
C LEU A 162 13.35 -12.24 -29.55
N GLN A 163 14.10 -11.24 -30.03
CA GLN A 163 14.31 -9.97 -29.32
C GLN A 163 12.96 -9.28 -29.03
N ARG A 164 12.12 -9.14 -30.06
CA ARG A 164 10.76 -8.57 -29.90
C ARG A 164 9.85 -9.40 -28.99
N GLN A 165 10.12 -10.70 -28.78
CA GLN A 165 9.40 -11.53 -27.80
C GLN A 165 9.97 -11.33 -26.38
N HIS A 166 11.29 -11.35 -26.21
CA HIS A 166 11.98 -11.04 -24.96
C HIS A 166 11.52 -9.72 -24.37
N ASP A 167 11.48 -8.66 -25.18
CA ASP A 167 11.14 -7.31 -24.69
C ASP A 167 9.67 -7.19 -24.27
N ARG A 168 8.77 -7.95 -24.92
CA ARG A 168 7.36 -8.07 -24.53
C ARG A 168 7.20 -8.86 -23.23
N LEU A 169 7.95 -9.95 -23.06
CA LEU A 169 7.97 -10.74 -21.82
C LEU A 169 8.57 -9.94 -20.66
N ALA A 170 9.64 -9.16 -20.90
CA ALA A 170 10.23 -8.27 -19.91
C ALA A 170 9.26 -7.17 -19.47
N ALA A 171 8.59 -6.50 -20.43
CA ALA A 171 7.56 -5.51 -20.12
C ALA A 171 6.36 -6.11 -19.36
N LEU A 172 5.93 -7.33 -19.72
CA LEU A 172 4.89 -8.06 -19.00
C LEU A 172 5.33 -8.43 -17.57
N LEU A 173 6.56 -8.86 -17.38
CA LEU A 173 7.12 -9.21 -16.08
C LEU A 173 7.18 -7.99 -15.15
N THR A 174 7.78 -6.88 -15.60
CA THR A 174 7.82 -5.60 -14.87
C THR A 174 6.41 -5.13 -14.52
N ARG A 175 5.45 -5.30 -15.44
CA ARG A 175 4.05 -4.98 -15.18
C ARG A 175 3.43 -5.88 -14.10
N LEU A 176 3.60 -7.19 -14.16
CA LEU A 176 3.07 -8.14 -13.15
C LEU A 176 3.68 -7.91 -11.76
N GLU A 177 4.98 -7.59 -11.69
CA GLU A 177 5.67 -7.25 -10.44
C GLU A 177 5.16 -5.92 -9.86
N THR A 178 4.91 -4.92 -10.72
CA THR A 178 4.30 -3.64 -10.34
C THR A 178 2.85 -3.80 -9.88
N GLU A 179 2.03 -4.55 -10.62
CA GLU A 179 0.64 -4.87 -10.27
C GLU A 179 0.57 -5.62 -8.93
N ARG A 180 1.46 -6.60 -8.70
CA ARG A 180 1.57 -7.30 -7.41
C ARG A 180 1.92 -6.34 -6.27
N SER A 181 2.95 -5.51 -6.44
CA SER A 181 3.39 -4.54 -5.41
C SER A 181 2.25 -3.59 -5.01
N ASN A 182 1.57 -3.02 -6.01
CA ASN A 182 0.40 -2.16 -5.81
C ASN A 182 -0.75 -2.90 -5.12
N PHE A 183 -1.03 -4.15 -5.51
CA PHE A 183 -2.07 -4.97 -4.88
C PHE A 183 -1.75 -5.29 -3.41
N GLN A 184 -0.49 -5.60 -3.10
CA GLN A 184 -0.04 -5.85 -1.72
C GLN A 184 -0.14 -4.57 -0.85
N ALA A 185 0.22 -3.40 -1.40
CA ALA A 185 0.04 -2.12 -0.71
C ALA A 185 -1.45 -1.79 -0.47
N GLN A 186 -2.33 -2.09 -1.44
CA GLN A 186 -3.79 -1.94 -1.29
C GLN A 186 -4.36 -2.91 -0.25
N MET A 187 -3.92 -4.17 -0.23
CA MET A 187 -4.27 -5.14 0.81
C MET A 187 -3.86 -4.65 2.21
N TRP A 188 -2.67 -4.07 2.35
CA TRP A 188 -2.22 -3.47 3.62
C TRP A 188 -2.98 -2.21 4.01
N ALA A 189 -3.65 -1.52 3.07
CA ALA A 189 -4.56 -0.43 3.38
C ALA A 189 -5.94 -0.94 3.79
N LEU A 190 -6.49 -1.92 3.07
CA LEU A 190 -7.77 -2.57 3.36
C LEU A 190 -7.76 -3.27 4.72
N ASP A 191 -6.71 -4.04 5.04
CA ASP A 191 -6.59 -4.71 6.34
C ASP A 191 -6.66 -3.69 7.50
N ARG A 192 -5.95 -2.56 7.40
CA ARG A 192 -5.99 -1.46 8.40
C ARG A 192 -7.35 -0.76 8.46
N GLN A 193 -8.05 -0.63 7.33
CA GLN A 193 -9.42 -0.10 7.30
C GLN A 193 -10.40 -1.04 8.01
N VAL A 194 -10.34 -2.35 7.74
CA VAL A 194 -11.17 -3.37 8.42
C VAL A 194 -10.90 -3.38 9.93
N ASP A 195 -9.64 -3.32 10.37
CA ASP A 195 -9.30 -3.22 11.79
C ASP A 195 -9.89 -1.96 12.45
N SER A 196 -9.92 -0.83 11.74
CA SER A 196 -10.55 0.40 12.22
C SER A 196 -12.08 0.31 12.30
N ILE A 197 -12.72 -0.37 11.33
CA ILE A 197 -14.18 -0.62 11.35
C ILE A 197 -14.52 -1.52 12.54
N ALA A 198 -13.81 -2.64 12.71
CA ALA A 198 -14.00 -3.55 13.84
C ALA A 198 -13.66 -2.92 15.21
N ARG A 199 -12.87 -1.83 15.26
CA ARG A 199 -12.70 -1.00 16.46
C ARG A 199 -13.88 -0.05 16.67
N ASN A 200 -14.38 0.58 15.61
CA ASN A 200 -15.53 1.48 15.67
C ASN A 200 -16.82 0.73 16.06
N GLU A 201 -17.05 -0.47 15.53
CA GLU A 201 -18.18 -1.33 15.92
C GLU A 201 -18.17 -1.67 17.41
N ARG A 202 -17.00 -2.05 17.96
CA ARG A 202 -16.85 -2.31 19.41
C ARG A 202 -17.10 -1.05 20.25
N MET A 203 -16.63 0.12 19.79
CA MET A 203 -16.94 1.39 20.46
C MET A 203 -18.45 1.69 20.42
N LEU A 204 -19.09 1.46 19.27
CA LEU A 204 -20.51 1.73 19.05
C LEU A 204 -21.39 0.74 19.83
N ALA A 205 -20.97 -0.51 20.01
CA ALA A 205 -21.57 -1.46 20.93
C ALA A 205 -21.49 -0.99 22.39
N VAL A 206 -20.31 -0.55 22.86
CA VAL A 206 -20.14 0.01 24.21
C VAL A 206 -20.94 1.31 24.41
N LEU A 207 -21.13 2.12 23.36
CA LEU A 207 -21.99 3.31 23.41
C LEU A 207 -23.48 2.95 23.44
N ARG A 208 -23.93 1.91 22.71
CA ARG A 208 -25.29 1.36 22.81
C ARG A 208 -25.59 0.80 24.20
N GLU A 209 -24.66 0.02 24.76
CA GLU A 209 -24.75 -0.53 26.11
C GLU A 209 -24.86 0.59 27.16
N ARG A 210 -24.02 1.63 27.02
CA ARG A 210 -24.11 2.82 27.88
C ARG A 210 -25.43 3.55 27.72
N GLN A 211 -25.92 3.76 26.50
CA GLN A 211 -27.22 4.40 26.26
C GLN A 211 -28.35 3.59 26.90
N HIS A 212 -28.38 2.27 26.72
CA HIS A 212 -29.36 1.40 27.38
C HIS A 212 -29.31 1.54 28.91
N SER A 213 -28.11 1.50 29.50
CA SER A 213 -27.94 1.66 30.95
C SER A 213 -28.33 3.06 31.46
N ILE A 214 -28.21 4.10 30.62
CA ILE A 214 -28.67 5.46 30.91
C ILE A 214 -30.18 5.54 30.80
N ASP A 215 -30.78 4.94 29.77
CA ASP A 215 -32.22 4.92 29.54
C ASP A 215 -32.93 4.15 30.67
N GLU A 216 -32.42 2.99 31.07
CA GLU A 216 -32.88 2.24 32.25
C GLU A 216 -32.73 3.06 33.54
N GLN A 217 -31.54 3.62 33.81
CA GLN A 217 -31.35 4.47 34.98
C GLN A 217 -32.24 5.71 34.97
N SER A 218 -32.56 6.28 33.80
CA SER A 218 -33.52 7.37 33.67
C SER A 218 -34.93 6.89 34.04
N ARG A 219 -35.33 5.70 33.59
CA ARG A 219 -36.62 5.07 33.91
C ARG A 219 -36.79 4.85 35.42
N TYR A 220 -35.72 4.56 36.15
CA TYR A 220 -35.74 4.35 37.59
C TYR A 220 -35.38 5.59 38.45
N LYS A 221 -34.80 6.65 37.87
CA LYS A 221 -34.49 7.92 38.57
C LYS A 221 -35.49 9.06 38.29
N ALA A 222 -36.12 9.09 37.12
CA ALA A 222 -37.14 10.10 36.78
C ALA A 222 -38.42 9.96 37.63
N SER A 223 -38.65 8.81 38.27
CA SER A 223 -39.70 8.61 39.27
C SER A 223 -39.23 8.80 40.71
N ASN A 224 -38.03 9.35 40.93
CA ASN A 224 -37.39 9.41 42.26
C ASN A 224 -37.34 10.83 42.83
N LEU A 225 -36.53 11.74 42.26
CA LEU A 225 -36.25 13.02 42.94
C LEU A 225 -37.44 14.00 42.86
N ASP A 226 -37.96 14.29 41.66
CA ASP A 226 -39.16 15.14 41.49
C ASP A 226 -40.38 14.55 42.19
N ALA A 227 -40.54 13.22 42.18
CA ALA A 227 -41.65 12.56 42.87
C ALA A 227 -41.52 12.64 44.40
N ILE A 228 -40.29 12.67 44.95
CA ILE A 228 -40.04 12.92 46.37
C ILE A 228 -40.22 14.40 46.69
N GLN A 229 -39.80 15.34 45.84
CA GLN A 229 -40.07 16.77 46.03
C GLN A 229 -41.57 17.08 45.95
N GLY A 230 -42.31 16.46 45.03
CA GLY A 230 -43.77 16.53 44.95
C GLY A 230 -44.45 15.98 46.20
N LYS A 231 -44.04 14.80 46.70
CA LYS A 231 -44.55 14.26 47.97
C LYS A 231 -44.18 15.11 49.19
N LEU A 232 -43.00 15.73 49.22
CA LEU A 232 -42.61 16.67 50.27
C LEU A 232 -43.41 17.98 50.19
N ALA A 233 -43.74 18.45 48.99
CA ALA A 233 -44.62 19.60 48.79
C ALA A 233 -46.06 19.29 49.22
N ASP A 234 -46.60 18.12 48.88
CA ASP A 234 -47.91 17.63 49.36
C ASP A 234 -47.94 17.53 50.89
N ILE A 235 -46.92 16.90 51.50
CA ILE A 235 -46.81 16.78 52.97
C ILE A 235 -46.74 18.17 53.61
N ARG A 236 -45.93 19.08 53.04
CA ARG A 236 -45.79 20.45 53.54
C ARG A 236 -47.10 21.25 53.42
N ALA A 237 -47.77 21.20 52.27
CA ALA A 237 -49.05 21.89 52.06
C ALA A 237 -50.14 21.33 52.99
N ARG A 238 -50.12 20.02 53.27
CA ARG A 238 -51.01 19.38 54.24
C ARG A 238 -50.72 19.83 55.67
N GLN A 239 -49.45 19.89 56.05
CA GLN A 239 -49.00 20.40 57.36
C GLN A 239 -49.28 21.90 57.53
N GLU A 240 -49.10 22.72 56.50
CA GLU A 240 -49.45 24.14 56.51
C GLU A 240 -50.98 24.33 56.56
N GLY A 241 -51.78 23.45 55.95
CA GLY A 241 -53.24 23.41 56.11
C GLY A 241 -53.73 22.98 57.50
N GLU A 242 -53.08 21.98 58.10
CA GLU A 242 -53.34 21.53 59.48
C GLU A 242 -52.91 22.61 60.50
N LEU A 243 -51.77 23.28 60.29
CA LEU A 243 -51.34 24.42 61.10
C LEU A 243 -52.26 25.64 60.93
N ALA A 244 -52.73 25.93 59.71
CA ALA A 244 -53.68 27.01 59.47
C ALA A 244 -55.04 26.76 60.13
N THR A 245 -55.52 25.51 60.14
CA THR A 245 -56.77 25.15 60.85
C THR A 245 -56.61 25.12 62.37
N LEU A 246 -55.45 24.72 62.89
CA LEU A 246 -55.13 24.86 64.32
C LEU A 246 -55.00 26.32 64.76
N ALA A 247 -54.33 27.18 63.97
CA ALA A 247 -54.19 28.61 64.24
C ALA A 247 -55.56 29.33 64.20
N ALA A 248 -56.39 29.04 63.19
CA ALA A 248 -57.76 29.57 63.11
C ALA A 248 -58.68 29.06 64.24
N GLY A 249 -58.33 27.95 64.89
CA GLY A 249 -58.96 27.48 66.13
C GLY A 249 -58.55 28.28 67.36
N ALA A 250 -57.28 28.71 67.43
CA ALA A 250 -56.72 29.42 68.60
C ALA A 250 -57.23 30.87 68.73
N GLU A 251 -57.20 31.66 67.65
CA GLU A 251 -57.53 33.10 67.71
C GLU A 251 -58.98 33.41 68.15
N ARG A 252 -59.89 32.42 68.11
CA ARG A 252 -61.27 32.58 68.60
C ARG A 252 -61.44 32.44 70.11
N SER A 253 -60.42 32.02 70.86
CA SER A 253 -60.54 31.76 72.31
C SER A 253 -60.02 32.87 73.23
N ASP A 254 -59.10 33.73 72.76
CA ASP A 254 -58.38 34.65 73.64
C ASP A 254 -59.09 35.99 73.88
N TYR A 255 -59.87 36.49 72.92
CA TYR A 255 -60.53 37.80 73.05
C TYR A 255 -61.59 37.84 74.17
N GLU A 256 -62.37 36.75 74.33
CA GLU A 256 -63.41 36.66 75.37
C GLU A 256 -62.81 36.47 76.78
N THR A 257 -61.61 35.88 76.87
CA THR A 257 -60.85 35.73 78.11
C THR A 257 -60.20 37.06 78.53
N ARG A 258 -59.63 37.78 77.55
CA ARG A 258 -58.93 39.05 77.76
C ARG A 258 -59.86 40.17 78.24
N ALA A 259 -61.07 40.27 77.66
CA ALA A 259 -62.05 41.29 78.05
C ALA A 259 -62.53 41.17 79.51
N LYS A 260 -62.51 39.97 80.11
CA LYS A 260 -62.82 39.77 81.54
C LYS A 260 -61.66 40.23 82.42
N PHE A 261 -60.43 39.88 82.05
CA PHE A 261 -59.21 40.23 82.80
C PHE A 261 -58.91 41.73 82.84
N GLU A 262 -59.39 42.50 81.86
CA GLU A 262 -59.25 43.96 81.83
C GLU A 262 -60.28 44.66 82.75
N LEU A 263 -61.47 44.09 82.96
CA LEU A 263 -62.48 44.61 83.91
C LEU A 263 -62.12 44.35 85.38
N ASP A 264 -61.67 43.12 85.71
CA ASP A 264 -61.25 42.78 87.09
C ASP A 264 -60.04 43.61 87.57
N ARG A 265 -59.33 44.27 86.65
CA ARG A 265 -58.11 45.05 86.91
C ARG A 265 -58.36 46.55 87.16
N GLU A 266 -59.57 47.07 86.93
CA GLU A 266 -59.89 48.48 87.22
C GLU A 266 -60.44 48.73 88.64
N HIS A 267 -60.45 47.72 89.52
CA HIS A 267 -61.01 47.84 90.88
C HIS A 267 -60.06 47.53 92.04
N ALA A 268 -58.78 47.25 91.78
CA ALA A 268 -57.74 47.16 92.80
C ALA A 268 -56.52 48.02 92.43
N ASP A 269 -56.00 48.72 93.44
CA ASP A 269 -54.63 49.26 93.56
C ASP A 269 -54.06 50.04 92.35
N ARG A 270 -54.06 51.37 92.32
CA ARG A 270 -54.36 52.37 93.35
C ARG A 270 -53.48 52.38 94.61
N ASP A 271 -52.23 51.89 94.53
CA ASP A 271 -51.19 52.26 95.50
C ASP A 271 -49.73 52.08 95.01
N ALA A 272 -48.78 52.63 95.78
CA ALA A 272 -47.32 52.37 95.79
C ALA A 272 -46.45 52.57 94.50
N ALA A 273 -45.83 53.74 94.44
CA ALA A 273 -44.84 54.22 93.47
C ALA A 273 -43.38 53.66 93.57
N GLN A 274 -42.49 54.16 92.70
CA GLN A 274 -40.99 54.32 92.79
C GLN A 274 -40.07 53.61 91.74
N THR A 275 -38.80 54.03 91.70
CA THR A 275 -37.77 54.02 90.62
C THR A 275 -36.51 53.17 91.00
N PRO A 276 -35.35 53.09 90.26
CA PRO A 276 -34.93 53.46 88.87
C PRO A 276 -34.10 52.35 88.09
N ALA A 277 -33.29 52.74 87.08
CA ALA A 277 -32.47 51.98 86.09
C ALA A 277 -31.07 51.47 86.61
N PRO A 278 -29.99 51.05 85.85
CA PRO A 278 -29.73 51.03 84.36
C PRO A 278 -28.80 49.93 83.69
N ALA A 279 -28.83 49.82 82.33
CA ALA A 279 -27.71 49.73 81.31
C ALA A 279 -26.52 48.68 81.37
N PRO A 280 -25.55 48.60 80.39
CA PRO A 280 -25.61 48.41 78.91
C PRO A 280 -24.50 47.48 78.24
N GLY A 281 -24.50 47.31 76.90
CA GLY A 281 -23.30 46.92 76.06
C GLY A 281 -23.57 46.02 74.82
N LEU A 282 -23.58 46.49 73.54
CA LEU A 282 -22.47 46.71 72.55
C LEU A 282 -21.73 45.43 72.07
N VAL A 283 -21.67 44.94 70.79
CA VAL A 283 -21.99 45.36 69.38
C VAL A 283 -20.88 46.06 68.55
N ARG A 284 -20.35 45.41 67.47
CA ARG A 284 -20.12 45.93 66.07
C ARG A 284 -19.20 45.08 65.13
N PRO A 285 -19.48 45.04 63.80
CA PRO A 285 -18.54 44.69 62.70
C PRO A 285 -18.46 45.78 61.58
N VAL A 286 -17.74 45.54 60.44
CA VAL A 286 -17.93 46.02 59.01
C VAL A 286 -16.61 46.13 58.19
N ILE A 287 -16.69 46.13 56.84
CA ILE A 287 -15.61 46.00 55.82
C ILE A 287 -15.59 47.18 54.80
N ARG A 288 -14.45 47.51 54.16
CA ARG A 288 -14.37 48.23 52.85
C ARG A 288 -13.05 47.92 52.07
N VAL A 289 -12.99 48.29 50.78
CA VAL A 289 -11.91 48.12 49.76
C VAL A 289 -11.38 49.51 49.29
N GLU A 290 -10.38 49.76 48.44
CA GLU A 290 -9.65 49.02 47.36
C GLU A 290 -8.15 49.54 47.31
N GLN A 291 -7.30 49.68 46.26
CA GLN A 291 -7.31 49.59 44.78
C GLN A 291 -5.86 49.48 44.18
N ASN A 292 -5.76 49.18 42.87
CA ASN A 292 -4.73 49.64 41.89
C ASN A 292 -3.41 48.83 41.65
N SER A 293 -2.80 49.04 40.48
CA SER A 293 -1.53 48.43 39.98
C SER A 293 -0.78 49.45 39.10
N PRO A 294 0.55 49.31 38.81
CA PRO A 294 0.92 48.72 37.49
C PRO A 294 2.35 48.12 37.34
N SER A 295 2.58 47.58 36.14
CA SER A 295 3.87 47.55 35.37
C SER A 295 4.87 46.39 35.55
N LYS A 296 5.57 46.11 34.44
CA LYS A 296 6.57 45.05 34.20
C LYS A 296 7.83 45.70 33.60
N PRO A 297 9.04 45.22 33.93
CA PRO A 297 10.09 45.13 32.91
C PRO A 297 10.89 43.81 32.91
N GLU A 298 11.26 43.36 31.72
CA GLU A 298 12.45 42.54 31.42
C GLU A 298 13.56 43.48 30.88
N PRO A 299 14.78 43.04 30.49
CA PRO A 299 15.47 41.74 30.68
C PRO A 299 16.89 41.89 31.30
N LYS A 300 17.60 40.77 31.56
CA LYS A 300 19.07 40.62 31.28
C LYS A 300 19.60 39.19 31.46
N ALA A 301 20.68 38.87 30.74
CA ALA A 301 21.48 37.63 30.74
C ALA A 301 22.87 37.94 30.10
N PRO A 302 23.82 36.98 29.95
CA PRO A 302 23.97 35.65 30.56
C PRO A 302 25.06 35.76 31.67
N PRO A 303 26.34 35.25 31.63
CA PRO A 303 27.08 34.29 30.79
C PRO A 303 27.67 33.06 31.56
N GLY A 304 28.27 32.08 30.85
CA GLY A 304 29.41 31.30 31.38
C GLY A 304 29.45 29.77 31.13
N VAL A 305 30.64 29.29 30.69
CA VAL A 305 31.19 27.90 30.78
C VAL A 305 30.35 26.77 30.13
N VAL A 306 30.67 26.19 28.96
CA VAL A 306 31.92 25.60 28.38
C VAL A 306 32.28 24.20 28.93
N HIS A 307 31.98 23.16 28.13
CA HIS A 307 32.90 22.04 27.94
C HIS A 307 32.74 21.39 26.56
N ASN A 308 33.85 20.88 26.01
CA ASN A 308 33.88 20.01 24.83
C ASN A 308 33.66 18.54 25.25
N ASP A 309 33.36 17.65 24.30
CA ASP A 309 34.40 16.70 23.89
C ASP A 309 34.23 16.33 22.41
N ASP A 310 35.35 16.01 21.76
CA ASP A 310 35.40 15.56 20.36
C ASP A 310 35.14 14.05 20.26
N ARG A 311 34.54 13.63 19.14
CA ARG A 311 34.98 12.38 18.48
C ARG A 311 34.56 12.29 17.02
N GLN A 312 35.56 12.34 16.15
CA GLN A 312 35.44 12.20 14.70
C GLN A 312 35.58 10.72 14.29
N HIS A 313 34.98 10.37 13.14
CA HIS A 313 35.47 9.51 12.04
C HIS A 313 36.58 8.45 12.30
N PRO A 314 36.50 7.26 11.65
CA PRO A 314 36.88 7.20 10.23
C PRO A 314 36.09 6.24 9.31
N THR A 315 36.29 6.45 8.01
CA THR A 315 35.95 5.55 6.89
C THR A 315 37.06 4.50 6.64
N PRO A 316 36.71 3.33 6.06
CA PRO A 316 37.67 2.41 5.45
C PRO A 316 37.80 2.64 3.92
N PRO A 317 39.00 2.53 3.30
CA PRO A 317 39.17 2.78 1.86
C PRO A 317 39.84 1.63 1.06
N VAL A 318 39.90 1.81 -0.27
CA VAL A 318 40.77 1.14 -1.28
C VAL A 318 40.56 -0.36 -1.59
N ALA A 319 40.26 -0.66 -2.86
CA ALA A 319 40.96 -1.68 -3.67
C ALA A 319 40.69 -1.50 -5.18
N LEU A 320 41.67 -1.02 -5.94
CA LEU A 320 41.78 -1.24 -7.40
C LEU A 320 42.76 -2.39 -7.65
N HIS A 321 42.55 -3.17 -8.71
CA HIS A 321 43.63 -3.87 -9.41
C HIS A 321 43.32 -4.04 -10.90
N HIS A 322 44.33 -3.79 -11.74
CA HIS A 322 44.34 -4.14 -13.16
C HIS A 322 44.97 -5.53 -13.35
N ARG A 323 44.47 -6.28 -14.33
CA ARG A 323 45.31 -6.97 -15.31
C ARG A 323 44.55 -7.25 -16.60
#